data_AF-E1WVY1-F1
#
_entry.id   AF-E1WVY1-F1
#
_cell.length_a   1.000
_cell.length_b   1.000
_cell.length_c   1.000
_cell.angle_alpha   90.00
_cell.angle_beta   90.00
_cell.angle_gamma   90.00
#
_symmetry.space_group_name_H-M   'P 1'
#
loop_
_entity.id
_entity.type
_entity.pdbx_description
1 polymer ?
#
loop_
_entity_poly.entity_id
_entity_poly.type
_entity_poly.pdbx_seq_one_letter_code
_entity_poly.pdbx_strand_id
1 'polypeptide(L)'
;MNLRIQYPEQFQKHKKTRPFSTFYLTDKTTLINIMELVSGLFLSKRIIYKNGTPVPLSVITKSFEELFNIKLGDCYKKHESVISRKPIKLTEFLDELRKFIIEERENKGYR
;
A
#
# COMPACT_ATOMS: atom_id res chain seq x y z
N MET A 1 -39.82 -34.06 8.09
CA MET A 1 -39.88 -32.88 7.20
C MET A 1 -38.74 -33.00 6.19
N ASN A 2 -39.05 -33.17 4.90
CA ASN A 2 -38.06 -33.31 3.83
C ASN A 2 -37.80 -31.94 3.20
N LEU A 3 -36.69 -31.29 3.56
CA LEU A 3 -36.25 -30.03 2.96
C LEU A 3 -35.33 -30.32 1.76
N ARG A 4 -35.90 -30.37 0.55
CA ARG A 4 -35.12 -30.36 -0.70
C ARG A 4 -34.87 -28.91 -1.10
N ILE A 5 -33.59 -28.50 -1.11
CA ILE A 5 -33.17 -27.22 -1.67
C ILE A 5 -33.34 -27.30 -3.18
N GLN A 6 -34.39 -26.70 -3.73
CA GLN A 6 -34.74 -26.83 -5.15
C GLN A 6 -33.89 -25.98 -6.10
N TYR A 7 -33.08 -25.06 -5.59
CA TYR A 7 -32.17 -24.26 -6.39
C TYR A 7 -30.96 -23.91 -5.54
N PRO A 8 -29.81 -24.61 -5.65
CA PRO A 8 -28.59 -24.06 -5.11
C PRO A 8 -28.28 -22.82 -5.94
N GLU A 9 -28.53 -21.63 -5.37
CA GLU A 9 -27.99 -20.40 -5.95
C GLU A 9 -26.49 -20.63 -6.12
N GLN A 10 -26.05 -20.73 -7.37
CA GLN A 10 -24.64 -20.84 -7.68
C GLN A 10 -24.03 -19.54 -7.18
N PHE A 11 -23.27 -19.62 -6.09
CA PHE A 11 -22.42 -18.54 -5.62
C PHE A 11 -21.75 -17.94 -6.84
N GLN A 12 -22.15 -16.72 -7.22
CA GLN A 12 -21.57 -16.06 -8.36
C GLN A 12 -20.07 -15.98 -8.09
N LYS A 13 -19.29 -16.82 -8.79
CA LYS A 13 -17.83 -16.71 -8.79
C LYS A 13 -17.57 -15.27 -9.16
N HIS A 14 -17.10 -14.47 -8.20
CA HIS A 14 -16.77 -13.07 -8.38
C HIS A 14 -16.12 -12.93 -9.74
N LYS A 15 -16.82 -12.28 -10.69
CA LYS A 15 -16.24 -11.89 -11.98
C LYS A 15 -14.92 -11.23 -11.61
N LYS A 16 -13.79 -11.73 -12.14
CA LYS A 16 -12.47 -11.11 -11.96
C LYS A 16 -12.64 -9.62 -12.24
N THR A 17 -12.74 -8.83 -11.18
CA THR A 17 -12.91 -7.39 -11.29
C THR A 17 -11.65 -6.91 -11.96
N ARG A 18 -11.83 -6.13 -13.03
CA ARG A 18 -10.69 -5.49 -13.68
C ARG A 18 -9.88 -4.77 -12.59
N PRO A 19 -8.55 -4.82 -12.65
CA PRO A 19 -7.72 -4.04 -11.74
C PRO A 19 -8.23 -2.59 -11.73
N PHE A 20 -8.50 -2.07 -10.53
CA PHE A 20 -9.11 -0.75 -10.38
C PHE A 20 -8.19 0.36 -10.90
N SER A 21 -6.88 0.10 -10.96
CA SER A 21 -5.86 1.02 -11.46
C SER A 21 -5.19 0.49 -12.73
N THR A 22 -4.75 1.40 -13.60
CA THR A 22 -3.87 1.10 -14.75
C THR A 22 -2.40 0.96 -14.36
N PHE A 23 -2.04 1.28 -13.11
CA PHE A 23 -0.66 1.25 -12.62
C PHE A 23 -0.31 -0.10 -12.00
N TYR A 24 0.95 -0.51 -12.22
CA TYR A 24 1.51 -1.74 -11.67
C TYR A 24 2.92 -1.46 -11.16
N LEU A 25 3.30 -2.19 -10.11
CA LEU A 25 4.66 -2.16 -9.61
C LEU A 25 5.56 -3.06 -10.46
N THR A 26 6.79 -2.61 -10.68
CA THR A 26 7.83 -3.45 -11.27
C THR A 26 8.24 -4.55 -10.29
N ASP A 27 8.86 -5.62 -10.80
CA ASP A 27 9.43 -6.73 -10.01
C ASP A 27 10.49 -6.29 -8.98
N LYS A 28 11.08 -5.11 -9.17
CA LYS A 28 12.02 -4.50 -8.22
C LYS A 28 11.36 -3.99 -6.93
N THR A 29 10.04 -3.84 -6.89
CA THR A 29 9.33 -3.27 -5.73
C THR A 29 8.61 -4.36 -4.95
N THR A 30 9.00 -4.52 -3.69
CA THR A 30 8.36 -5.49 -2.79
C THR A 30 7.16 -4.87 -2.06
N LEU A 31 6.26 -5.70 -1.53
CA LEU A 31 5.14 -5.20 -0.72
C LEU A 31 5.58 -4.47 0.56
N ILE A 32 6.74 -4.84 1.13
CA ILE A 32 7.27 -4.16 2.31
C ILE A 32 7.74 -2.74 1.97
N ASN A 33 8.28 -2.52 0.76
CA ASN A 33 8.65 -1.18 0.28
C ASN A 33 7.41 -0.26 0.22
N ILE A 34 6.27 -0.77 -0.25
CA ILE A 34 5.02 0.01 -0.26
C ILE A 34 4.51 0.24 1.16
N MET A 35 4.59 -0.76 2.03
CA MET A 35 4.18 -0.60 3.43
C MET A 35 5.06 0.44 4.16
N GLU A 36 6.33 0.57 3.81
CA GLU A 36 7.24 1.59 4.34
C GLU A 36 6.76 2.99 3.98
N LEU A 37 6.37 3.23 2.73
CA LEU A 37 5.75 4.49 2.29
C LEU A 37 4.47 4.78 3.07
N VAL A 38 3.56 3.81 3.13
CA VAL A 38 2.28 3.93 3.85
C VAL A 38 2.51 4.25 5.32
N SER A 39 3.47 3.58 5.95
CA SER A 39 3.84 3.79 7.36
C SER A 39 4.42 5.18 7.59
N GLY A 40 5.32 5.64 6.74
CA GLY A 40 5.90 6.98 6.82
C GLY A 40 4.82 8.07 6.67
N LEU A 41 3.91 7.91 5.70
CA LEU A 41 2.79 8.82 5.49
C LEU A 41 1.85 8.85 6.69
N PHE A 42 1.46 7.68 7.21
CA PHE A 42 0.61 7.55 8.39
C PHE A 42 1.24 8.23 9.62
N LEU A 43 2.50 7.94 9.91
CA LEU A 43 3.22 8.51 11.06
C LEU A 43 3.43 10.02 10.93
N SER A 44 3.55 10.54 9.71
CA SER A 44 3.68 11.98 9.48
C SER A 44 2.43 12.77 9.88
N LYS A 45 1.26 12.12 9.95
CA LYS A 45 -0.06 12.73 10.19
C LYS A 45 -0.41 13.87 9.21
N ARG A 46 0.23 13.91 8.04
CA ARG A 46 0.01 14.95 7.01
C ARG A 46 -1.17 14.67 6.09
N ILE A 47 -1.69 13.45 6.11
CA ILE A 47 -2.89 13.07 5.35
C ILE A 47 -4.10 13.24 6.29
N ILE A 48 -4.95 14.21 5.95
CA ILE A 48 -6.17 14.54 6.70
C ILE A 48 -7.40 14.44 5.79
N TYR A 49 -8.55 14.17 6.40
CA TYR A 49 -9.84 14.34 5.75
C TYR A 49 -10.16 15.84 5.59
N LYS A 50 -11.19 16.14 4.80
CA LYS A 50 -11.66 17.53 4.59
C LYS A 50 -12.08 18.24 5.88
N ASN A 51 -12.50 17.48 6.90
CA ASN A 51 -12.85 17.99 8.22
C ASN A 51 -11.63 18.23 9.14
N GLY A 52 -10.41 18.03 8.64
CA GLY A 52 -9.16 18.22 9.37
C GLY A 52 -8.69 17.03 10.20
N THR A 53 -9.46 15.93 10.29
CA THR A 53 -9.05 14.78 11.11
C THR A 53 -8.01 13.92 10.39
N PRO A 54 -7.00 13.38 11.11
CA PRO A 54 -6.01 12.46 10.52
C PRO A 54 -6.67 11.22 9.91
N VAL A 55 -6.18 10.79 8.76
CA VAL A 55 -6.65 9.58 8.08
C VAL A 55 -6.05 8.34 8.77
N PRO A 56 -6.84 7.32 9.11
CA PRO A 56 -6.33 6.10 9.74
C PRO A 56 -5.49 5.27 8.77
N LEU A 57 -4.56 4.48 9.32
CA LEU A 57 -3.65 3.61 8.57
C LEU A 57 -4.37 2.70 7.57
N SER A 58 -5.51 2.12 7.98
CA SER A 58 -6.29 1.19 7.14
C SER A 58 -6.78 1.83 5.85
N VAL A 59 -7.21 3.10 5.92
CA VAL A 59 -7.70 3.86 4.75
C VAL A 59 -6.55 4.20 3.82
N ILE A 60 -5.42 4.67 4.35
CA ILE A 60 -4.22 4.94 3.54
C ILE A 60 -3.75 3.65 2.85
N THR A 61 -3.67 2.55 3.60
CA THR A 61 -3.27 1.24 3.06
C THR A 61 -4.20 0.81 1.93
N LYS A 62 -5.51 0.92 2.13
CA LYS A 62 -6.52 0.54 1.14
C LYS A 62 -6.38 1.34 -0.15
N SER A 63 -6.13 2.64 -0.05
CA SER A 63 -5.88 3.49 -1.22
C SER A 63 -4.64 3.03 -2.01
N PHE A 64 -3.57 2.62 -1.33
CA PHE A 64 -2.37 2.09 -2.00
C PHE A 64 -2.59 0.71 -2.61
N GLU A 65 -3.39 -0.16 -1.98
CA GLU A 65 -3.81 -1.45 -2.57
C GLU A 65 -4.55 -1.24 -3.90
N GLU A 66 -5.48 -0.28 -3.92
CA GLU A 66 -6.24 0.07 -5.13
C GLU A 66 -5.36 0.73 -6.19
N LEU A 67 -4.48 1.65 -5.78
CA LEU A 67 -3.59 2.38 -6.68
C LEU A 67 -2.61 1.47 -7.44
N PHE A 68 -2.08 0.44 -6.77
CA PHE A 68 -1.06 -0.44 -7.35
C PHE A 68 -1.55 -1.85 -7.69
N ASN A 69 -2.85 -2.11 -7.53
CA ASN A 69 -3.44 -3.45 -7.71
C ASN A 69 -2.75 -4.54 -6.87
N ILE A 70 -2.37 -4.20 -5.64
CA ILE A 70 -1.69 -5.11 -4.70
C ILE A 70 -2.58 -5.47 -3.52
N LYS A 71 -2.16 -6.48 -2.75
CA LYS A 71 -2.76 -6.80 -1.45
C LYS A 71 -1.72 -6.72 -0.34
N LEU A 72 -1.89 -5.74 0.54
CA LEU A 72 -1.12 -5.56 1.76
C LEU A 72 -1.75 -6.33 2.92
N GLY A 73 -3.02 -6.73 2.90
CA GLY A 73 -3.55 -7.61 3.95
C GLY A 73 -3.62 -6.91 5.32
N ASP A 74 -3.18 -7.59 6.41
CA ASP A 74 -3.24 -7.01 7.77
C ASP A 74 -2.27 -5.83 7.92
N CYS A 75 -2.80 -4.62 7.74
CA CYS A 75 -2.03 -3.38 7.71
C CYS A 75 -1.34 -3.07 9.04
N TYR A 76 -1.94 -3.41 10.18
CA TYR A 76 -1.35 -3.13 11.49
C TYR A 76 -0.18 -4.06 11.76
N LYS A 77 -0.32 -5.37 11.48
CA LYS A 77 0.82 -6.31 11.60
C LYS A 77 1.97 -5.93 10.68
N LYS A 78 1.67 -5.50 9.45
CA LYS A 78 2.69 -5.07 8.50
C LYS A 78 3.34 -3.74 8.89
N HIS A 79 2.59 -2.82 9.48
CA HIS A 79 3.12 -1.60 10.05
C HIS A 79 4.10 -1.91 11.18
N GLU A 80 3.69 -2.71 12.16
CA GLU A 80 4.59 -3.15 13.24
C GLU A 80 5.83 -3.85 12.68
N SER A 81 5.66 -4.71 11.68
CA SER A 81 6.77 -5.38 11.00
C SER A 81 7.73 -4.39 10.34
N VAL A 82 7.23 -3.26 9.81
CA VAL A 82 8.06 -2.18 9.27
C VAL A 82 8.86 -1.51 10.39
N ILE A 83 8.21 -1.16 11.50
CA ILE A 83 8.82 -0.44 12.64
C ILE A 83 9.83 -1.31 13.38
N SER A 84 9.62 -2.62 13.45
CA SER A 84 10.48 -3.57 14.13
C SER A 84 11.65 -4.09 13.28
N ARG A 85 11.90 -3.54 12.08
CA ARG A 85 13.01 -3.97 11.22
C ARG A 85 14.36 -3.61 11.84
N LYS A 86 15.40 -4.35 11.42
CA LYS A 86 16.79 -3.99 11.73
C LYS A 86 17.09 -2.56 11.22
N PRO A 87 17.88 -1.74 11.94
CA PRO A 87 18.12 -0.35 11.58
C PRO A 87 18.53 -0.13 10.11
N ILE A 88 19.43 -0.96 9.59
CA ILE A 88 19.90 -0.90 8.19
C ILE A 88 18.76 -1.05 7.18
N LYS A 89 17.72 -1.82 7.49
CA LYS A 89 16.59 -2.11 6.59
C LYS A 89 15.33 -1.31 6.93
N LEU A 90 15.39 -0.43 7.93
CA LEU A 90 14.22 0.24 8.47
C LEU A 90 13.61 1.22 7.46
N THR A 91 14.47 1.96 6.75
CA THR A 91 14.11 3.01 5.79
C THR A 91 14.80 2.83 4.43
N GLU A 92 15.29 1.62 4.13
CA GLU A 92 16.13 1.34 2.96
C GLU A 92 15.47 1.81 1.64
N PHE A 93 14.15 1.62 1.50
CA PHE A 93 13.45 2.04 0.30
C PHE A 93 13.26 3.57 0.24
N LEU A 94 12.96 4.21 1.36
CA LEU A 94 12.90 5.68 1.43
C LEU A 94 14.25 6.33 1.15
N ASP A 95 15.34 5.73 1.63
CA ASP A 95 16.71 6.17 1.36
C ASP A 95 17.07 6.03 -0.13
N GLU A 96 16.63 4.94 -0.78
CA GLU A 96 16.78 4.75 -2.23
C GLU A 96 15.99 5.81 -3.03
N LEU A 97 14.72 6.06 -2.68
CA LEU A 97 13.91 7.11 -3.31
C LEU A 97 14.53 8.50 -3.13
N ARG A 98 15.06 8.80 -1.94
CA ARG A 98 15.80 10.05 -1.70
C ARG A 98 17.02 10.15 -2.62
N LYS A 99 17.77 9.06 -2.79
CA LYS A 99 18.94 9.01 -3.66
C LYS A 99 18.58 9.35 -5.12
N PHE A 100 17.51 8.77 -5.67
CA PHE A 100 17.07 9.07 -7.03
C PHE A 100 16.71 10.55 -7.23
N ILE A 101 16.11 11.20 -6.23
CA ILE A 101 15.81 12.65 -6.30
C ILE A 101 17.10 13.48 -6.33
N ILE A 102 18.09 13.11 -5.51
CA ILE A 102 19.40 13.79 -5.46
C ILE A 102 20.14 13.62 -6.79
N GLU A 103 20.21 12.40 -7.32
CA GLU A 103 20.85 12.12 -8.61
C GLU A 103 20.19 12.92 -9.74
N GLU A 104 18.86 12.95 -9.80
CA GLU A 104 18.13 13.73 -10.81
C GLU A 104 18.39 15.25 -10.68
N ARG A 105 18.54 15.74 -9.44
CA ARG A 105 18.88 17.14 -9.18
C ARG A 105 20.29 17.49 -9.67
N GLU A 106 21.26 16.63 -9.39
CA GLU A 106 22.64 16.77 -9.83
C GLU A 106 22.75 16.71 -11.36
N ASN A 107 22.05 15.77 -12.00
CA ASN A 107 21.97 15.64 -13.45
C ASN A 107 21.44 16.92 -14.13
N LYS A 108 20.54 17.66 -13.44
CA LYS A 108 20.02 18.95 -13.91
C LYS A 108 20.91 20.15 -13.56
N GLY A 109 21.99 19.95 -12.83
CA GLY A 109 22.92 21.00 -12.43
C GLY A 109 22.41 21.93 -11.32
N TYR A 110 21.35 21.55 -10.60
CA TYR A 110 20.86 22.34 -9.47
C TYR A 110 21.77 22.16 -8.24
N ARG A 111 22.26 23.27 -7.69
CA ARG A 111 23.18 23.31 -6.52
C ARG A 111 22.44 23.52 -5.22
#